data_AF-A0A2P4SJX4-F1
#
_entry.id   AF-A0A2P4SJX4-F1
#
_cell.length_a   1.000
_cell.length_b   1.000
_cell.length_c   1.000
_cell.angle_alpha   90.00
_cell.angle_beta   90.00
_cell.angle_gamma   90.00
#
_symmetry.space_group_name_H-M   'P 1'
#
loop_
_entity.id
_entity.type
_entity.pdbx_description
1 polymer ?
#
loop_
_entity_poly.entity_id
_entity_poly.type
_entity_poly.pdbx_seq_one_letter_code
_entity_poly.pdbx_strand_id
1 'polypeptide(L)'
;ISTQDGDILASNFPLDTQVAYILSLGVVKEFRKHGIGSLLLESLKDHISTTAQDHCKAIYLHVLTTNNTAINFYENRDFKQHHYLPYYYSIRGVLKDGFTYVLYINGGHPPWTILYPMATDYLQHIGSTLASLSPCSIPQRIYRQAQSLLCSLLPWSGISAKSGIEYSRTM
;
A
#
# COMPACT_ATOMS: atom_id res chain seq x y z
N ILE A 1 -8.22 4.71 21.76
CA ILE A 1 -7.54 5.60 20.79
C ILE A 1 -8.20 6.96 20.93
N SER A 2 -7.44 8.04 21.11
CA SER A 2 -8.03 9.37 21.24
C SER A 2 -8.75 9.74 19.93
N THR A 3 -9.79 10.58 19.97
CA THR A 3 -10.59 10.91 18.78
C THR A 3 -9.78 11.54 17.63
N GLN A 4 -8.57 12.05 17.91
CA GLN A 4 -7.67 12.67 16.94
C GLN A 4 -6.69 11.68 16.29
N ASP A 5 -6.58 10.46 16.80
CA ASP A 5 -5.66 9.42 16.33
C ASP A 5 -6.40 8.28 15.60
N GLY A 6 -7.69 8.48 15.32
CA GLY A 6 -8.59 7.46 14.76
C GLY A 6 -8.32 7.11 13.29
N ASP A 7 -7.52 7.91 12.60
CA ASP A 7 -7.13 7.75 11.20
C ASP A 7 -5.74 7.13 11.01
N ILE A 8 -5.05 6.77 12.10
CA ILE A 8 -3.74 6.10 12.03
C ILE A 8 -3.84 4.78 11.25
N LEU A 9 -4.93 4.03 11.42
CA LEU A 9 -5.20 2.79 10.70
C LEU A 9 -6.41 2.93 9.80
N ALA A 10 -6.38 2.22 8.68
CA ALA A 10 -7.53 2.11 7.80
C ALA A 10 -8.74 1.46 8.51
N SER A 11 -9.94 1.97 8.24
CA SER A 11 -11.19 1.47 8.85
C SER A 11 -11.59 0.07 8.40
N ASN A 12 -10.91 -0.49 7.40
CA ASN A 12 -11.12 -1.85 6.90
C ASN A 12 -10.37 -2.92 7.72
N PHE A 13 -9.53 -2.51 8.68
CA PHE A 13 -8.86 -3.45 9.57
C PHE A 13 -9.84 -4.09 10.57
N PRO A 14 -9.63 -5.37 10.93
CA PRO A 14 -10.42 -6.06 11.95
C PRO A 14 -10.42 -5.31 13.30
N LEU A 15 -11.49 -5.45 14.09
CA LEU A 15 -11.64 -4.77 15.39
C LEU A 15 -10.60 -5.20 16.44
N ASP A 16 -10.01 -6.38 16.28
CA ASP A 16 -8.91 -6.92 17.11
C ASP A 16 -7.53 -6.37 16.71
N THR A 17 -7.47 -5.48 15.72
CA THR A 17 -6.24 -4.83 15.30
C THR A 17 -5.70 -3.94 16.40
N GLN A 18 -4.41 -4.09 16.69
CA GLN A 18 -3.70 -3.38 17.74
C GLN A 18 -2.75 -2.34 17.15
N VAL A 19 -2.49 -1.32 17.96
CA VAL A 19 -1.47 -0.30 17.71
C VAL A 19 -0.64 -0.13 18.96
N ALA A 20 0.67 0.03 18.78
CA ALA A 20 1.57 0.31 19.88
C ALA A 20 1.78 1.82 20.00
N TYR A 21 1.43 2.39 21.16
CA TYR A 21 1.70 3.79 21.46
C TYR A 21 2.96 3.93 22.30
N ILE A 22 3.92 4.73 21.85
CA ILE A 22 5.10 5.07 22.66
C ILE A 22 4.76 6.28 23.53
N LEU A 23 4.45 6.04 24.81
CA LEU A 23 4.15 7.11 25.76
C LEU A 23 5.36 8.00 26.01
N SER A 24 6.55 7.40 26.12
CA SER A 24 7.79 8.10 26.39
C SER A 24 8.99 7.29 25.94
N LEU A 25 9.97 7.98 25.35
CA LEU A 25 11.29 7.44 25.05
C LEU A 25 12.31 8.53 25.33
N GLY A 26 13.26 8.25 26.23
CA GLY A 26 14.23 9.23 26.66
C GLY A 26 15.55 8.58 27.05
N VAL A 27 16.64 9.25 26.71
CA VAL A 27 17.99 8.91 27.17
C VAL A 27 18.57 10.15 27.84
N VAL A 28 19.19 9.93 29.01
CA VAL A 28 19.91 10.96 29.78
C VAL A 28 20.93 11.63 28.88
N LYS A 29 21.09 12.96 29.00
CA LYS A 29 21.78 13.80 28.00
C LYS A 29 23.22 13.32 27.74
N GLU A 30 23.89 12.89 28.80
CA GLU A 30 25.27 12.42 28.86
C GLU A 30 25.47 11.13 28.05
N PHE A 31 24.42 10.31 27.97
CA PHE A 31 24.45 9.01 27.28
C PHE A 31 23.75 9.02 25.92
N ARG A 32 23.33 10.20 25.42
CA ARG A 32 22.77 10.32 24.06
C ARG A 32 23.82 9.99 23.01
N LYS A 33 23.37 9.55 21.83
CA LYS A 33 24.23 9.16 20.70
C LYS A 33 25.13 7.94 20.93
N HIS A 34 24.92 7.18 22.00
CA HIS A 34 25.59 5.89 22.26
C HIS A 34 24.76 4.67 21.81
N GLY A 35 23.75 4.88 20.98
CA GLY A 35 22.88 3.78 20.48
C GLY A 35 21.80 3.30 21.45
N ILE A 36 21.77 3.76 22.71
CA ILE A 36 20.78 3.33 23.72
C ILE A 36 19.34 3.55 23.27
N GLY A 37 19.02 4.73 22.71
CA GLY A 37 17.67 5.01 22.22
C GLY A 37 17.27 4.08 21.07
N SER A 38 18.22 3.73 20.19
CA SER A 38 18.01 2.73 19.14
C SER A 38 17.71 1.37 19.76
N LEU A 39 18.53 0.93 20.72
CA LEU A 39 18.38 -0.36 21.38
C LEU A 39 17.01 -0.50 22.05
N LEU A 40 16.54 0.54 22.73
CA LEU A 40 15.21 0.56 23.35
C LEU A 40 14.09 0.45 22.31
N LEU A 41 14.22 1.15 21.17
CA LEU A 41 13.21 1.08 20.12
C LEU A 41 13.21 -0.28 19.41
N GLU A 42 14.37 -0.86 19.13
CA GLU A 42 14.46 -2.20 18.54
C GLU A 42 13.93 -3.26 19.52
N SER A 43 14.26 -3.16 20.81
CA SER A 43 13.69 -4.04 21.84
C SER A 43 12.16 -3.95 21.91
N LEU A 44 11.58 -2.76 21.70
CA LEU A 44 10.13 -2.60 21.59
C LEU A 44 9.58 -3.32 20.34
N LYS A 45 10.23 -3.16 19.18
CA LYS A 45 9.82 -3.85 17.94
C LYS A 45 9.89 -5.36 18.10
N ASP A 46 10.93 -5.88 18.74
CA ASP A 46 11.08 -7.30 19.02
C ASP A 46 9.99 -7.80 19.97
N HIS A 47 9.66 -7.02 21.00
CA HIS A 47 8.57 -7.36 21.93
C HIS A 47 7.20 -7.40 21.23
N ILE A 48 6.93 -6.45 20.34
CA ILE A 48 5.70 -6.43 19.54
C ILE A 48 5.66 -7.62 18.58
N SER A 49 6.79 -7.94 17.94
CA SER A 49 6.93 -9.07 17.03
C SER A 49 6.77 -10.42 17.72
N THR A 50 6.99 -10.51 19.04
CA THR A 50 6.80 -11.75 19.81
C THR A 50 5.42 -11.85 20.44
N THR A 51 4.84 -10.72 20.88
CA THR A 51 3.61 -10.72 21.69
C THR A 51 2.35 -10.50 20.85
N ALA A 52 2.45 -9.73 19.76
CA ALA A 52 1.28 -9.25 19.02
C ALA A 52 1.56 -9.16 17.51
N GLN A 53 2.37 -10.07 16.96
CA GLN A 53 2.80 -10.05 15.56
C GLN A 53 1.61 -9.97 14.58
N ASP A 54 0.58 -10.78 14.82
CA ASP A 54 -0.54 -10.91 13.89
C ASP A 54 -1.50 -9.71 13.95
N HIS A 55 -1.61 -9.09 15.14
CA HIS A 55 -2.61 -8.06 15.41
C HIS A 55 -2.05 -6.64 15.38
N CYS A 56 -0.76 -6.42 15.70
CA CYS A 56 -0.19 -5.08 15.78
C CYS A 56 0.20 -4.57 14.38
N LYS A 57 -0.39 -3.45 13.95
CA LYS A 57 -0.25 -2.93 12.57
C LYS A 57 0.48 -1.59 12.49
N ALA A 58 0.62 -0.87 13.59
CA ALA A 58 1.35 0.38 13.61
C ALA A 58 1.94 0.68 14.98
N ILE A 59 3.07 1.37 14.98
CA ILE A 59 3.67 2.01 16.14
C ILE A 59 3.54 3.51 15.94
N TYR A 60 2.95 4.22 16.89
CA TYR A 60 2.80 5.67 16.79
C TYR A 60 3.22 6.39 18.08
N LEU A 61 3.55 7.67 17.93
CA LEU A 61 4.01 8.53 19.02
C LEU A 61 3.77 10.00 18.72
N HIS A 62 3.84 10.80 19.77
CA HIS A 62 3.78 12.25 19.68
C HIS A 62 5.12 12.89 20.02
N VAL A 63 5.50 13.91 19.25
CA VAL A 63 6.71 14.69 19.46
C VAL A 63 6.40 16.18 19.35
N LEU A 64 7.04 17.02 20.17
CA LEU A 64 6.98 18.48 19.99
C LEU A 64 7.55 18.87 18.63
N THR A 65 6.91 19.82 17.95
CA THR A 65 7.41 20.34 16.65
C THR A 65 8.80 20.96 16.75
N THR A 66 9.18 21.44 17.94
CA THR A 66 10.50 22.03 18.22
C THR A 66 11.57 21.00 18.58
N ASN A 67 11.23 19.71 18.74
CA ASN A 67 12.17 18.67 19.18
C ASN A 67 12.86 17.99 17.99
N ASN A 68 13.72 18.76 17.30
CA ASN A 68 14.47 18.31 16.12
C ASN A 68 15.31 17.05 16.39
N THR A 69 15.78 16.84 17.62
CA THR A 69 16.57 15.64 17.96
C THR A 69 15.72 14.38 17.89
N ALA A 70 14.49 14.42 18.42
CA ALA A 70 13.58 13.30 18.37
C ALA A 70 13.00 13.11 16.96
N ILE A 71 12.64 14.20 16.27
CA ILE A 71 12.17 14.18 14.88
C ILE A 71 13.19 13.44 14.00
N ASN A 72 14.44 13.89 13.99
CA ASN A 72 15.50 13.25 13.20
C ASN A 72 15.75 11.80 13.65
N PHE A 73 15.61 11.49 14.94
CA PHE A 73 15.78 10.12 15.43
C PHE A 73 14.72 9.17 14.86
N TYR A 74 13.46 9.60 14.82
CA TYR A 74 12.35 8.79 14.33
C TYR A 74 12.31 8.72 12.79
N GLU A 75 12.56 9.83 12.08
CA GLU A 75 12.61 9.84 10.61
C GLU A 75 13.71 8.94 10.04
N ASN A 76 14.89 8.93 10.68
CA ASN A 76 15.99 8.03 10.31
C ASN A 76 15.70 6.55 10.63
N ARG A 77 14.54 6.24 11.22
CA ARG A 77 14.07 4.88 11.57
C ARG A 77 12.72 4.59 10.94
N ASP A 78 12.46 5.21 9.79
CA ASP A 78 11.30 5.01 8.93
C ASP A 78 9.96 5.45 9.49
N PHE A 79 9.92 6.10 10.65
CA PHE A 79 8.71 6.77 11.09
C PHE A 79 8.42 7.92 10.13
N LYS A 80 7.14 8.07 9.78
CA LYS A 80 6.66 9.16 8.94
C LYS A 80 5.77 10.08 9.76
N GLN A 81 5.93 11.38 9.54
CA GLN A 81 5.02 12.36 10.09
C GLN A 81 3.63 12.15 9.49
N HIS A 82 2.62 12.01 10.34
CA HIS A 82 1.24 11.74 9.96
C HIS A 82 0.36 12.99 10.14
N HIS A 83 0.33 13.56 11.34
CA HIS A 83 -0.47 14.76 11.65
C HIS A 83 0.34 15.86 12.32
N TYR A 84 -0.11 17.10 12.10
CA TYR A 84 0.24 18.26 12.91
C TYR A 84 -0.87 18.51 13.93
N LEU A 85 -0.49 18.63 15.19
CA LEU A 85 -1.38 18.78 16.34
C LEU A 85 -1.19 20.18 16.94
N PRO A 86 -2.02 21.17 16.58
CA PRO A 86 -1.91 22.52 17.11
C PRO A 86 -2.21 22.54 18.62
N TYR A 87 -1.40 23.24 19.40
CA TYR A 87 -1.58 23.45 20.85
C TYR A 87 -1.72 22.15 21.69
N TYR A 88 -1.14 21.04 21.24
CA TYR A 88 -1.27 19.72 21.87
C TYR A 88 -0.58 19.60 23.24
N TYR A 89 0.55 20.27 23.44
CA TYR A 89 1.32 20.21 24.69
C TYR A 89 1.17 21.49 25.51
N SER A 90 1.12 21.37 26.84
CA SER A 90 1.24 22.52 27.75
C SER A 90 2.55 22.41 28.53
N ILE A 91 3.49 23.31 28.25
CA ILE A 91 4.78 23.38 28.94
C ILE A 91 4.82 24.68 29.73
N ARG A 92 4.77 24.58 31.06
CA ARG A 92 4.75 25.75 31.96
C ARG A 92 3.61 26.73 31.63
N GLY A 93 2.43 26.20 31.29
CA GLY A 93 1.25 26.99 30.93
C GLY A 93 1.27 27.58 29.51
N VAL A 94 2.36 27.37 28.75
CA VAL A 94 2.44 27.78 27.34
C VAL A 94 2.06 26.61 26.45
N LEU A 95 1.05 26.82 25.60
CA LEU A 95 0.64 25.84 24.61
C LEU A 95 1.70 25.71 23.51
N LYS A 96 1.93 24.47 23.08
CA LYS A 96 2.94 24.09 22.09
C LYS A 96 2.37 23.03 21.16
N ASP A 97 2.82 23.06 19.92
CA ASP A 97 2.34 22.14 18.91
C ASP A 97 3.08 20.79 18.98
N GLY A 98 2.42 19.75 18.47
CA GLY A 98 2.97 18.42 18.31
C GLY A 98 2.90 17.92 16.88
N PHE A 99 3.64 16.86 16.61
CA PHE A 99 3.49 16.01 15.45
C PHE A 99 3.17 14.59 15.90
N THR A 100 2.32 13.90 15.16
CA THR A 100 2.13 12.45 15.25
C THR A 100 3.09 11.79 14.26
N TYR A 101 3.92 10.87 14.75
CA TYR A 101 4.77 10.03 13.91
C TYR A 101 4.26 8.59 13.95
N VAL A 102 4.24 7.93 12.80
CA VAL A 102 3.73 6.57 12.64
C VAL A 102 4.74 5.72 11.88
N LEU A 103 4.95 4.49 12.35
CA LEU A 103 5.65 3.42 11.66
C LEU A 103 4.67 2.27 11.45
N TYR A 104 4.37 1.95 10.20
CA TYR A 104 3.52 0.82 9.86
C TYR A 104 4.31 -0.49 9.86
N ILE A 105 3.72 -1.53 10.45
CA ILE A 105 4.32 -2.87 10.58
C ILE A 105 3.28 -3.93 10.24
N ASN A 106 3.72 -5.16 9.92
CA ASN A 106 2.84 -6.32 9.70
C ASN A 106 1.70 -6.07 8.69
N GLY A 107 1.97 -5.29 7.64
CA GLY A 107 1.00 -4.94 6.60
C GLY A 107 0.02 -3.81 6.97
N GLY A 108 0.22 -3.13 8.09
CA GLY A 108 -0.53 -1.93 8.42
C GLY A 108 -0.34 -0.82 7.38
N HIS A 109 -1.37 -0.01 7.20
CA HIS A 109 -1.32 1.14 6.29
C HIS A 109 -2.36 2.18 6.74
N PRO A 110 -2.18 3.46 6.35
CA PRO A 110 -3.19 4.48 6.58
C PRO A 110 -4.47 4.15 5.78
N PRO A 111 -5.62 4.76 6.12
CA PRO A 111 -6.80 4.74 5.27
C PRO A 111 -6.41 5.22 3.87
N TRP A 112 -6.78 4.43 2.86
CA TRP A 112 -6.49 4.74 1.47
C TRP A 112 -7.32 5.96 1.06
N THR A 113 -6.77 7.15 1.22
CA THR A 113 -7.12 8.26 0.33
C THR A 113 -6.58 7.89 -1.04
N ILE A 114 -7.43 7.92 -2.07
CA ILE A 114 -7.11 7.65 -3.50
C ILE A 114 -5.89 8.48 -4.00
N LEU A 115 -5.45 9.46 -3.20
CA LEU A 115 -4.38 10.42 -3.46
C LEU A 115 -3.08 10.21 -2.64
N TYR A 116 -2.83 9.05 -2.02
CA TYR A 116 -1.53 8.81 -1.34
C TYR A 116 -0.42 8.36 -2.32
N PRO A 117 0.85 8.77 -2.13
CA PRO A 117 1.95 8.54 -3.09
C PRO A 117 2.31 7.06 -3.33
N MET A 118 1.89 6.15 -2.43
CA MET A 118 2.09 4.71 -2.66
C MET A 118 1.22 4.17 -3.80
N ALA A 119 0.05 4.78 -4.05
CA ALA A 119 -0.76 4.43 -5.20
C ALA A 119 -0.12 4.95 -6.49
N THR A 120 0.54 6.12 -6.47
CA THR A 120 1.24 6.62 -7.66
C THR A 120 2.44 5.75 -7.99
N ASP A 121 3.26 5.32 -7.03
CA ASP A 121 4.41 4.47 -7.34
C ASP A 121 3.96 3.09 -7.87
N TYR A 122 2.92 2.50 -7.28
CA TYR A 122 2.38 1.24 -7.74
C TYR A 122 1.69 1.35 -9.11
N LEU A 123 0.90 2.40 -9.34
CA LEU A 123 0.25 2.66 -10.64
C LEU A 123 1.24 3.12 -11.71
N GLN A 124 2.32 3.82 -11.36
CA GLN A 124 3.40 4.16 -12.28
C GLN A 124 4.23 2.93 -12.64
N HIS A 125 4.46 2.02 -11.69
CA HIS A 125 5.15 0.75 -11.95
C HIS A 125 4.28 -0.22 -12.77
N ILE A 126 2.98 -0.33 -12.48
CA ILE A 126 2.03 -1.06 -13.35
C ILE A 126 1.93 -0.37 -14.71
N GLY A 127 1.86 0.96 -14.74
CA GLY A 127 1.82 1.73 -15.97
C GLY A 127 3.06 1.52 -16.84
N SER A 128 4.26 1.48 -16.26
CA SER A 128 5.51 1.24 -16.99
C SER A 128 5.66 -0.23 -17.42
N THR A 129 5.25 -1.19 -16.60
CA THR A 129 5.24 -2.62 -16.97
C THR A 129 4.18 -2.91 -18.03
N LEU A 130 2.98 -2.33 -17.95
CA LEU A 130 1.95 -2.41 -19.00
C LEU A 130 2.37 -1.66 -20.27
N ALA A 131 3.06 -0.53 -20.17
CA ALA A 131 3.61 0.18 -21.33
C ALA A 131 4.75 -0.60 -22.01
N SER A 132 5.47 -1.44 -21.26
CA SER A 132 6.48 -2.34 -21.80
C SER A 132 5.89 -3.60 -22.47
N LEU A 133 4.62 -3.92 -22.20
CA LEU A 133 3.90 -4.95 -22.93
C LEU A 133 3.45 -4.34 -24.27
N SER A 134 4.14 -4.71 -25.35
CA SER A 134 3.82 -4.29 -26.70
C SER A 134 2.30 -4.48 -26.99
N PRO A 135 1.56 -3.46 -27.45
CA PRO A 135 0.09 -3.53 -27.64
C PRO A 135 -0.41 -4.58 -28.65
N CYS A 136 0.49 -5.25 -29.36
CA CYS A 136 0.16 -5.92 -30.61
C CYS A 136 -0.06 -7.44 -30.51
N SER A 137 0.18 -8.07 -29.35
CA SER A 137 0.14 -9.55 -29.25
C SER A 137 -1.02 -10.11 -28.42
N ILE A 138 -1.64 -9.31 -27.54
CA ILE A 138 -2.72 -9.76 -26.64
C ILE A 138 -4.09 -9.79 -27.35
N PRO A 139 -4.51 -8.76 -28.13
CA PRO A 139 -5.81 -8.81 -28.82
C PRO A 139 -5.86 -9.85 -29.95
N GLN A 140 -4.73 -10.10 -30.64
CA GLN A 140 -4.69 -10.99 -31.79
C GLN A 140 -4.71 -12.48 -31.43
N ARG A 141 -4.08 -12.87 -30.31
CA ARG A 141 -4.07 -14.28 -29.87
C ARG A 141 -5.44 -14.74 -29.36
N ILE A 142 -6.11 -13.88 -28.60
CA ILE A 142 -7.46 -14.14 -28.08
C ILE A 142 -8.46 -14.18 -29.25
N TYR A 143 -8.33 -13.25 -30.21
CA TYR A 143 -9.17 -13.25 -31.41
C TYR A 143 -9.00 -14.52 -32.26
N ARG A 144 -7.77 -14.98 -32.50
CA ARG A 144 -7.52 -16.21 -33.29
C ARG A 144 -8.02 -17.47 -32.58
N GLN A 145 -7.91 -17.54 -31.25
CA GLN A 145 -8.46 -18.66 -30.47
C GLN A 145 -9.99 -18.64 -30.43
N ALA A 146 -10.61 -17.46 -30.32
CA ALA A 146 -12.06 -17.33 -30.41
C ALA A 146 -12.59 -17.71 -31.80
N GLN A 147 -11.87 -17.36 -32.87
CA GLN A 147 -12.22 -17.71 -34.25
C GLN A 147 -12.16 -19.23 -34.50
N SER A 148 -11.14 -19.94 -33.98
CA SER A 148 -11.06 -21.40 -34.19
C SER A 148 -12.15 -22.16 -33.44
N LEU A 149 -12.55 -21.67 -32.26
CA LEU A 149 -13.62 -22.27 -31.47
C LEU A 149 -15.01 -21.97 -32.04
N LEU A 150 -15.22 -20.79 -32.62
CA LEU A 150 -16.47 -20.44 -33.32
C LEU A 150 -16.64 -21.26 -34.62
N CYS A 151 -15.56 -21.50 -35.37
CA CYS A 151 -15.61 -22.33 -36.58
C CYS A 151 -15.82 -23.82 -36.28
N SER A 152 -15.46 -24.32 -35.08
CA SER A 152 -15.71 -25.72 -34.71
C SER A 152 -17.12 -26.00 -34.20
N LEU A 153 -17.93 -24.97 -33.94
CA LEU A 153 -19.27 -25.09 -33.34
C LEU A 153 -20.43 -24.86 -34.32
N LEU A 154 -20.16 -24.55 -35.60
CA LEU A 154 -21.18 -24.38 -36.63
C LEU A 154 -21.24 -25.62 -37.55
N PRO A 155 -22.30 -26.45 -37.50
CA PRO A 155 -22.49 -27.53 -38.46
C PRO A 155 -23.13 -26.98 -39.74
N TRP A 156 -22.34 -26.86 -40.81
CA TRP A 156 -22.91 -26.52 -42.12
C TRP A 156 -23.58 -27.75 -42.73
N SER A 157 -24.90 -27.87 -42.54
CA SER A 157 -25.74 -28.76 -43.35
C SER A 157 -26.02 -28.08 -44.69
N GLY A 158 -25.73 -28.79 -45.77
CA GLY A 158 -25.79 -28.28 -47.14
C GLY A 158 -27.20 -28.14 -47.71
N ILE A 159 -27.32 -27.37 -48.78
CA ILE A 159 -28.44 -27.48 -49.73
C ILE A 159 -27.90 -27.36 -51.17
N SER A 160 -28.27 -28.38 -51.93
CA SER A 160 -28.08 -28.63 -53.36
C SER A 160 -29.02 -27.78 -54.21
N ALA A 161 -28.55 -27.34 -55.39
CA ALA A 161 -29.40 -26.96 -56.53
C ALA A 161 -28.87 -27.62 -57.82
N LYS A 162 -29.71 -28.54 -58.34
CA LYS A 162 -29.76 -29.24 -59.64
C LYS A 162 -29.72 -28.24 -60.84
N SER A 163 -29.49 -28.51 -62.12
CA SER A 163 -29.12 -29.66 -63.00
C SER A 163 -29.17 -29.18 -64.48
N GLY A 164 -28.28 -29.66 -65.37
CA GLY A 164 -28.43 -29.78 -66.85
C GLY A 164 -28.36 -28.48 -67.70
N ILE A 165 -27.86 -28.39 -68.95
CA ILE A 165 -27.76 -29.33 -70.11
C ILE A 165 -26.65 -28.85 -71.11
N GLU A 166 -25.89 -29.82 -71.68
CA GLU A 166 -25.38 -30.05 -73.08
C GLU A 166 -25.12 -28.86 -74.05
N TYR A 167 -24.00 -28.78 -74.81
CA TYR A 167 -23.75 -29.51 -76.07
C TYR A 167 -22.27 -29.55 -76.51
N SER A 168 -21.88 -30.71 -77.08
CA SER A 168 -20.65 -31.04 -77.80
C SER A 168 -20.44 -30.27 -79.11
N ARG A 169 -19.18 -30.00 -79.52
CA ARG A 169 -18.59 -30.52 -80.78
C ARG A 169 -17.11 -30.12 -80.96
N THR A 170 -16.33 -31.12 -81.37
CA THR A 170 -15.03 -31.04 -82.02
C THR A 170 -15.06 -30.25 -83.33
N MET A 171 -14.00 -29.48 -83.59
CA MET A 171 -13.13 -29.65 -84.76
C MET A 171 -11.74 -29.11 -84.44
#